data_AF-A0A971Q922-F1
#
_entry.id   AF-A0A971Q922-F1
#
_cell.length_a   1.000
_cell.length_b   1.000
_cell.length_c   1.000
_cell.angle_alpha   90.00
_cell.angle_beta   90.00
_cell.angle_gamma   90.00
#
_symmetry.space_group_name_H-M   'P 1'
#
loop_
_entity.id
_entity.type
_entity.pdbx_description
1 polymer ?
#
loop_
_entity_poly.entity_id
_entity_poly.type
_entity_poly.pdbx_seq_one_letter_code
_entity_poly.pdbx_strand_id
1 'polypeptide(L)'
;VRAGGSLIVEADAARFGTPAGDILSEVLGVADRGKTGQPAQYISDLDRRLRTNMGEDELIVEGEACRVEATTAKPLAFLRYEFATRSPDKNIMINLPPARSRSDDPAVTLNRFGRGQAMYLACPLVANELRNHKSRWDDAREFPMQLAENLARFMIPRPLLPGSTPPGVEVVINAGDNRHVVHLLNNYATGQHIDNRRGLLKLANVPVALNEQRIGPVKRAFSLDYATNRKVELPLRRNNSWAETNIAEMSVYEIIILEH
;
A
#
# COMPACT_ATOMS: atom_id res chain seq x y z
N VAL A 1 -16.87 6.82 7.50
CA VAL A 1 -17.46 6.10 6.34
C VAL A 1 -18.79 6.69 5.87
N ARG A 2 -19.82 6.81 6.74
CA ARG A 2 -21.17 7.32 6.37
C ARG A 2 -21.18 8.57 5.49
N ALA A 3 -20.29 9.54 5.77
CA ALA A 3 -20.19 10.80 5.03
C ALA A 3 -19.52 10.70 3.64
N GLY A 4 -18.98 9.56 3.22
CA GLY A 4 -18.31 9.37 1.92
C GLY A 4 -16.85 8.93 1.99
N GLY A 5 -16.29 8.77 3.20
CA GLY A 5 -14.90 8.34 3.39
C GLY A 5 -14.69 6.84 3.18
N SER A 6 -13.47 6.47 2.81
CA SER A 6 -12.99 5.08 2.73
C SER A 6 -12.34 4.65 4.05
N LEU A 7 -12.53 3.40 4.44
CA LEU A 7 -11.92 2.79 5.64
C LEU A 7 -11.36 1.42 5.28
N ILE A 8 -10.16 1.11 5.74
CA ILE A 8 -9.58 -0.24 5.70
C ILE A 8 -9.27 -0.63 7.15
N VAL A 9 -9.74 -1.79 7.59
CA VAL A 9 -9.46 -2.35 8.92
C VAL A 9 -8.88 -3.73 8.76
N GLU A 10 -7.87 -4.04 9.56
CA GLU A 10 -7.12 -5.29 9.50
C GLU A 10 -7.31 -6.08 10.80
N ALA A 11 -7.64 -7.37 10.65
CA ALA A 11 -7.65 -8.40 11.69
C ALA A 11 -8.08 -7.88 13.07
N ASP A 12 -7.19 -7.95 14.05
CA ASP A 12 -7.44 -7.57 15.44
C ASP A 12 -7.71 -6.08 15.66
N ALA A 13 -7.42 -5.21 14.70
CA ALA A 13 -7.79 -3.80 14.79
C ALA A 13 -9.32 -3.61 14.82
N ALA A 14 -10.10 -4.59 14.34
CA ALA A 14 -11.55 -4.57 14.47
C ALA A 14 -12.03 -4.73 15.92
N ARG A 15 -11.23 -5.34 16.82
CA ARG A 15 -11.55 -5.51 18.25
C ARG A 15 -12.93 -6.11 18.51
N PHE A 16 -13.29 -7.16 17.77
CA PHE A 16 -14.58 -7.85 17.91
C PHE A 16 -14.82 -8.32 19.36
N GLY A 17 -16.09 -8.38 19.77
CA GLY A 17 -16.48 -8.68 21.15
C GLY A 17 -16.35 -7.50 22.13
N THR A 18 -16.02 -6.30 21.63
CA THR A 18 -16.05 -5.05 22.40
C THR A 18 -17.13 -4.12 21.83
N PRO A 19 -17.64 -3.14 22.61
CA PRO A 19 -18.62 -2.17 22.08
C PRO A 19 -18.13 -1.42 20.83
N ALA A 20 -16.83 -1.15 20.73
CA ALA A 20 -16.24 -0.53 19.54
C ALA A 20 -16.20 -1.51 18.35
N GLY A 21 -15.92 -2.79 18.63
CA GLY A 21 -15.92 -3.85 17.63
C GLY A 21 -17.30 -4.15 17.06
N ASP A 22 -18.36 -4.03 17.85
CA ASP A 22 -19.74 -4.22 17.36
C ASP A 22 -20.12 -3.13 16.35
N ILE A 23 -19.74 -1.88 16.63
CA ILE A 23 -19.91 -0.76 15.70
C ILE A 23 -19.09 -1.00 14.42
N LEU A 24 -17.85 -1.47 14.56
CA LEU A 24 -17.01 -1.77 13.40
C LEU A 24 -17.54 -2.95 12.59
N SER A 25 -18.09 -3.99 13.23
CA SER A 25 -18.74 -5.13 12.58
C SER A 25 -19.88 -4.68 11.65
N GLU A 26 -20.74 -3.76 12.12
CA GLU A 26 -21.79 -3.17 11.29
C GLU A 26 -21.22 -2.37 10.10
N VAL A 27 -20.22 -1.52 10.35
CA VAL A 27 -19.60 -0.69 9.31
C VAL A 27 -18.87 -1.55 8.27
N LEU A 28 -18.17 -2.60 8.72
CA LEU A 28 -17.40 -3.51 7.88
C LEU A 28 -18.28 -4.58 7.22
N GLY A 29 -19.50 -4.80 7.69
CA GLY A 29 -20.44 -5.77 7.14
C GLY A 29 -19.97 -7.21 7.34
N VAL A 30 -19.31 -7.50 8.47
CA VAL A 30 -18.78 -8.82 8.81
C VAL A 30 -19.09 -9.18 10.25
N ALA A 31 -19.32 -10.46 10.54
CA ALA A 31 -19.49 -11.01 11.88
C ALA A 31 -18.28 -11.87 12.27
N ASP A 32 -17.84 -11.76 13.53
CA ASP A 32 -16.70 -12.53 14.03
C ASP A 32 -17.06 -14.01 14.27
N ARG A 33 -16.17 -14.92 13.86
CA ARG A 33 -16.24 -16.36 14.12
C ARG A 33 -15.00 -16.86 14.89
N GLY A 34 -14.28 -15.94 15.52
CA GLY A 34 -13.08 -16.19 16.28
C GLY A 34 -11.85 -16.36 15.39
N LYS A 35 -10.85 -17.07 15.89
CA LYS A 35 -9.54 -17.15 15.25
C LYS A 35 -9.34 -18.45 14.47
N THR A 36 -8.43 -18.39 13.51
CA THR A 36 -8.06 -19.55 12.70
C THR A 36 -7.14 -20.54 13.42
N GLY A 37 -6.41 -20.12 14.47
CA GLY A 37 -5.49 -20.97 15.21
C GLY A 37 -4.21 -21.36 14.44
N GLN A 38 -3.97 -20.78 13.26
CA GLN A 38 -2.80 -21.10 12.42
C GLN A 38 -1.78 -19.96 12.45
N PRO A 39 -0.47 -20.27 12.36
CA PRO A 39 0.58 -19.26 12.41
C PRO A 39 0.70 -18.41 11.13
N ALA A 40 0.04 -18.81 10.05
CA ALA A 40 0.00 -18.11 8.78
C ALA A 40 -1.19 -18.64 7.94
N GLN A 41 -1.52 -17.97 6.83
CA GLN A 41 -2.58 -18.36 5.90
C GLN A 41 -2.25 -18.01 4.45
N TYR A 42 -2.93 -18.65 3.49
CA TYR A 42 -2.95 -18.18 2.11
C TYR A 42 -4.21 -17.33 1.84
N ILE A 43 -4.04 -16.27 1.06
CA ILE A 43 -5.10 -15.50 0.42
C ILE A 43 -5.25 -16.02 -1.00
N SER A 44 -6.46 -16.48 -1.31
CA SER A 44 -6.81 -17.14 -2.56
C SER A 44 -8.01 -16.44 -3.23
N ASP A 45 -8.20 -16.70 -4.52
CA ASP A 45 -9.31 -16.15 -5.32
C ASP A 45 -9.44 -14.62 -5.22
N LEU A 46 -8.30 -13.93 -5.19
CA LEU A 46 -8.26 -12.47 -5.12
C LEU A 46 -8.95 -11.85 -6.33
N ASP A 47 -9.89 -10.94 -6.09
CA ASP A 47 -10.61 -10.19 -7.12
C ASP A 47 -9.61 -9.55 -8.08
N ARG A 48 -9.81 -9.75 -9.39
CA ARG A 48 -8.88 -9.29 -10.45
C ARG A 48 -8.54 -7.80 -10.35
N ARG A 49 -9.44 -6.98 -9.80
CA ARG A 49 -9.22 -5.54 -9.60
C ARG A 49 -8.16 -5.23 -8.53
N LEU A 50 -7.81 -6.19 -7.69
CA LEU A 50 -6.80 -6.10 -6.64
C LEU A 50 -5.47 -6.78 -7.05
N ARG A 51 -5.38 -7.37 -8.24
CA ARG A 51 -4.22 -8.14 -8.73
C ARG A 51 -3.24 -7.35 -9.61
N THR A 52 -3.29 -6.02 -9.60
CA THR A 52 -2.41 -5.21 -10.45
C THR A 52 -0.94 -5.49 -10.11
N ASN A 53 -0.16 -5.90 -11.12
CA ASN A 53 1.27 -6.26 -11.01
C ASN A 53 1.60 -7.40 -10.03
N MET A 54 0.61 -8.20 -9.62
CA MET A 54 0.83 -9.38 -8.77
C MET A 54 0.99 -10.65 -9.60
N GLY A 55 1.72 -11.63 -9.07
CA GLY A 55 1.83 -12.96 -9.67
C GLY A 55 0.51 -13.73 -9.68
N GLU A 56 0.50 -14.89 -10.34
CA GLU A 56 -0.66 -15.79 -10.37
C GLU A 56 -0.82 -16.60 -9.07
N ASP A 57 0.27 -16.78 -8.33
CA ASP A 57 0.33 -17.56 -7.10
C ASP A 57 -0.54 -17.00 -5.97
N GLU A 58 -0.95 -17.87 -5.05
CA GLU A 58 -1.63 -17.48 -3.83
C GLU A 58 -0.69 -16.76 -2.87
N LEU A 59 -1.22 -15.75 -2.17
CA LEU A 59 -0.41 -14.92 -1.28
C LEU A 59 -0.37 -15.54 0.12
N ILE A 60 0.82 -15.91 0.57
CA ILE A 60 1.06 -16.22 1.98
C ILE A 60 1.10 -14.95 2.83
N VAL A 61 0.39 -14.95 3.96
CA VAL A 61 0.44 -13.91 5.00
C VAL A 61 0.71 -14.56 6.35
N GLU A 62 1.77 -14.13 7.02
CA GLU A 62 2.14 -14.61 8.35
C GLU A 62 1.30 -13.95 9.45
N GLY A 63 0.95 -14.76 10.45
CA GLY A 63 0.14 -14.37 11.59
C GLY A 63 -1.25 -15.02 11.58
N GLU A 64 -1.85 -15.07 12.77
CA GLU A 64 -3.16 -15.66 12.97
C GLU A 64 -4.27 -14.77 12.38
N ALA A 65 -4.94 -15.28 11.35
CA ALA A 65 -6.09 -14.60 10.77
C ALA A 65 -7.36 -14.76 11.63
N CYS A 66 -8.28 -13.81 11.51
CA CYS A 66 -9.64 -13.90 12.01
C CYS A 66 -10.50 -14.73 11.05
N ARG A 67 -11.42 -15.54 11.57
CA ARG A 67 -12.52 -16.11 10.79
C ARG A 67 -13.69 -15.16 10.88
N VAL A 68 -14.25 -14.80 9.74
CA VAL A 68 -15.39 -13.89 9.70
C VAL A 68 -16.45 -14.42 8.74
N GLU A 69 -17.69 -14.04 8.99
CA GLU A 69 -18.79 -14.25 8.07
C GLU A 69 -19.16 -12.91 7.43
N ALA A 70 -19.32 -12.86 6.11
CA ALA A 70 -19.82 -11.66 5.46
C ALA A 70 -21.34 -11.54 5.67
N THR A 71 -21.78 -10.47 6.33
CA THR A 71 -23.21 -10.20 6.58
C THR A 71 -23.79 -9.33 5.47
N THR A 72 -23.21 -8.16 5.24
CA THR A 72 -23.55 -7.25 4.14
C THR A 72 -22.38 -6.98 3.21
N ALA A 73 -21.16 -7.33 3.62
CA ALA A 73 -19.98 -7.16 2.81
C ALA A 73 -19.94 -8.15 1.65
N LYS A 74 -19.30 -7.75 0.56
CA LYS A 74 -18.95 -8.65 -0.54
C LYS A 74 -17.54 -9.21 -0.30
N PRO A 75 -17.35 -10.53 -0.26
CA PRO A 75 -16.01 -11.13 -0.30
C PRO A 75 -15.28 -10.77 -1.60
N LEU A 76 -14.02 -10.37 -1.48
CA LEU A 76 -13.09 -10.08 -2.58
C LEU A 76 -11.90 -11.05 -2.62
N ALA A 77 -11.71 -11.84 -1.58
CA ALA A 77 -10.74 -12.93 -1.51
C ALA A 77 -11.13 -13.86 -0.36
N PHE A 78 -10.58 -15.07 -0.35
CA PHE A 78 -10.89 -16.09 0.65
C PHE A 78 -9.61 -16.63 1.30
N LEU A 79 -9.75 -17.05 2.55
CA LEU A 79 -8.69 -17.74 3.26
C LEU A 79 -8.56 -19.15 2.70
N ARG A 80 -7.33 -19.65 2.67
CA ARG A 80 -7.06 -21.07 2.46
C ARG A 80 -6.20 -21.59 3.59
N TYR A 81 -6.80 -22.50 4.36
CA TYR A 81 -6.21 -23.13 5.53
C TYR A 81 -5.38 -24.32 5.07
N GLU A 82 -4.07 -24.16 4.99
CA GLU A 82 -3.08 -25.20 5.27
C GLU A 82 -1.68 -24.73 4.89
N PHE A 83 -0.78 -24.80 5.86
CA PHE A 83 0.63 -25.07 5.60
C PHE A 83 0.74 -26.58 5.63
N ALA A 84 1.21 -27.21 4.55
CA ALA A 84 1.78 -28.53 4.79
C ALA A 84 2.96 -28.34 5.75
N THR A 85 3.03 -29.21 6.76
CA THR A 85 3.86 -29.06 7.95
C THR A 85 5.25 -28.58 7.56
N ARG A 86 5.65 -27.38 8.01
CA ARG A 86 6.97 -26.82 7.71
C ARG A 86 8.01 -27.86 8.10
N SER A 87 8.75 -28.38 7.12
CA SER A 87 9.88 -29.24 7.43
C SER A 87 10.84 -28.44 8.33
N PRO A 88 11.32 -29.00 9.45
CA PRO A 88 12.35 -28.35 10.25
C PRO A 88 13.68 -28.23 9.48
N ASP A 89 13.81 -28.91 8.36
CA ASP A 89 14.95 -28.81 7.47
C ASP A 89 14.92 -27.49 6.67
N LYS A 90 15.83 -26.57 7.01
CA LYS A 90 15.96 -25.26 6.36
C LYS A 90 16.29 -25.35 4.86
N ASN A 91 16.76 -26.51 4.39
CA ASN A 91 17.05 -26.75 2.97
C ASN A 91 15.81 -27.22 2.18
N ILE A 92 14.72 -27.55 2.87
CA ILE A 92 13.45 -27.98 2.30
C ILE A 92 12.43 -26.86 2.54
N MET A 93 12.71 -25.69 1.94
CA MET A 93 11.75 -24.60 1.76
C MET A 93 10.74 -25.03 0.68
N ILE A 94 9.89 -26.02 0.98
CA ILE A 94 8.78 -26.29 0.08
C ILE A 94 7.68 -25.30 0.48
N ASN A 95 7.49 -24.28 -0.37
CA ASN A 95 6.19 -23.64 -0.55
C ASN A 95 5.24 -24.76 -1.00
N LEU A 96 4.78 -25.56 -0.05
CA LEU A 96 3.90 -26.68 -0.36
C LEU A 96 2.62 -26.04 -0.90
N PRO A 97 2.21 -26.41 -2.13
CA PRO A 97 0.97 -25.91 -2.67
C PRO A 97 -0.14 -26.23 -1.66
N PRO A 98 -1.08 -25.32 -1.47
CA PRO A 98 -2.01 -25.44 -0.37
C PRO A 98 -2.86 -26.71 -0.56
N ALA A 99 -2.90 -27.56 0.46
CA ALA A 99 -3.36 -28.94 0.33
C ALA A 99 -4.90 -29.11 0.38
N ARG A 100 -5.64 -28.07 0.79
CA ARG A 100 -7.10 -28.02 0.75
C ARG A 100 -7.66 -27.10 -0.31
N SER A 101 -8.89 -27.39 -0.71
CA SER A 101 -9.79 -26.43 -1.35
C SER A 101 -9.91 -25.17 -0.48
N ARG A 102 -10.08 -24.03 -1.14
CA ARG A 102 -10.41 -22.74 -0.55
C ARG A 102 -11.45 -22.86 0.58
N SER A 103 -11.26 -22.14 1.67
CA SER A 103 -12.31 -22.03 2.69
C SER A 103 -13.43 -21.09 2.23
N ASP A 104 -14.57 -21.11 2.92
CA ASP A 104 -15.63 -20.11 2.71
C ASP A 104 -15.42 -18.85 3.57
N ASP A 105 -14.39 -18.82 4.41
CA ASP A 105 -14.07 -17.69 5.27
C ASP A 105 -13.38 -16.58 4.44
N PRO A 106 -13.95 -15.36 4.36
CA PRO A 106 -13.38 -14.29 3.56
C PRO A 106 -12.05 -13.78 4.14
N ALA A 107 -11.06 -13.59 3.27
CA ALA A 107 -9.78 -12.95 3.59
C ALA A 107 -9.84 -11.43 3.42
N VAL A 108 -10.54 -10.96 2.38
CA VAL A 108 -10.75 -9.55 2.09
C VAL A 108 -12.23 -9.36 1.80
N THR A 109 -12.86 -8.35 2.41
CA THR A 109 -14.26 -8.02 2.15
C THR A 109 -14.42 -6.53 1.88
N LEU A 110 -15.48 -6.16 1.16
CA LEU A 110 -15.85 -4.78 0.89
C LEU A 110 -17.33 -4.55 1.17
N ASN A 111 -17.61 -3.60 2.05
CA ASN A 111 -18.95 -3.16 2.39
C ASN A 111 -19.18 -1.71 1.94
N ARG A 112 -20.40 -1.41 1.50
CA ARG A 112 -20.85 -0.02 1.30
C ARG A 112 -21.61 0.42 2.54
N PHE A 113 -21.18 1.51 3.15
CA PHE A 113 -21.80 2.04 4.36
C PHE A 113 -22.07 3.53 4.24
N GLY A 114 -23.36 3.90 4.14
CA GLY A 114 -23.77 5.25 3.75
C GLY A 114 -23.24 5.61 2.36
N ARG A 115 -22.57 6.76 2.24
CA ARG A 115 -21.95 7.20 0.97
C ARG A 115 -20.53 6.68 0.74
N GLY A 116 -19.95 6.00 1.74
CA GLY A 116 -18.57 5.54 1.72
C GLY A 116 -18.44 4.03 1.52
N GLN A 117 -17.22 3.55 1.72
CA GLN A 117 -16.88 2.13 1.64
C GLN A 117 -15.95 1.73 2.78
N ALA A 118 -16.11 0.51 3.26
CA ALA A 118 -15.29 -0.07 4.30
C ALA A 118 -14.79 -1.44 3.84
N MET A 119 -13.51 -1.69 4.04
CA MET A 119 -12.85 -2.93 3.66
C MET A 119 -12.28 -3.57 4.91
N TYR A 120 -12.51 -4.88 5.06
CA TYR A 120 -11.92 -5.65 6.14
C TYR A 120 -10.93 -6.66 5.56
N LEU A 121 -9.71 -6.69 6.11
CA LEU A 121 -8.75 -7.76 5.89
C LEU A 121 -8.77 -8.68 7.11
N ALA A 122 -9.04 -9.97 6.91
CA ALA A 122 -9.03 -10.94 8.00
C ALA A 122 -7.62 -11.37 8.43
N CYS A 123 -6.62 -11.16 7.56
CA CYS A 123 -5.22 -11.49 7.81
C CYS A 123 -4.44 -10.29 8.35
N PRO A 124 -3.41 -10.51 9.20
CA PRO A 124 -2.53 -9.46 9.72
C PRO A 124 -1.43 -9.04 8.71
N LEU A 125 -1.85 -8.53 7.55
CA LEU A 125 -0.98 -8.07 6.46
C LEU A 125 0.01 -6.96 6.87
N VAL A 126 -0.40 -5.93 7.60
CA VAL A 126 0.47 -4.80 7.98
C VAL A 126 1.09 -5.05 9.35
N ALA A 127 0.28 -5.49 10.32
CA ALA A 127 0.70 -5.64 11.70
C ALA A 127 1.83 -6.68 11.87
N ASN A 128 1.78 -7.75 11.08
CA ASN A 128 2.77 -8.82 11.11
C ASN A 128 3.59 -8.85 9.84
N GLU A 129 3.00 -9.19 8.69
CA GLU A 129 3.75 -9.50 7.46
C GLU A 129 4.65 -8.32 7.04
N LEU A 130 4.08 -7.13 6.77
CA LEU A 130 4.90 -6.00 6.32
C LEU A 130 5.83 -5.45 7.39
N ARG A 131 5.46 -5.49 8.68
CA ARG A 131 6.28 -4.97 9.77
C ARG A 131 7.48 -5.87 10.06
N ASN A 132 7.28 -7.18 10.10
CA ASN A 132 8.32 -8.16 10.45
C ASN A 132 9.35 -8.31 9.33
N HIS A 133 8.94 -8.11 8.07
CA HIS A 133 9.80 -8.24 6.89
C HIS A 133 10.34 -6.90 6.38
N LYS A 134 10.11 -5.78 7.09
CA LYS A 134 10.51 -4.41 6.66
C LYS A 134 12.03 -4.18 6.62
N SER A 135 12.80 -4.91 7.42
CA SER A 135 14.23 -4.63 7.66
C SER A 135 15.19 -5.65 7.03
N ARG A 136 14.65 -6.62 6.30
CA ARG A 136 15.41 -7.72 5.69
C ARG A 136 15.11 -7.74 4.20
N TRP A 137 16.02 -7.18 3.42
CA TRP A 137 15.92 -7.12 1.96
C TRP A 137 15.92 -8.52 1.34
N ASP A 138 16.41 -9.52 2.06
CA ASP A 138 16.39 -10.95 1.77
C ASP A 138 15.06 -11.65 2.11
N ASP A 139 14.26 -11.09 3.04
CA ASP A 139 12.96 -11.65 3.46
C ASP A 139 11.75 -10.81 2.96
N ALA A 140 11.97 -9.64 2.37
CA ALA A 140 10.93 -8.74 1.88
C ALA A 140 10.12 -9.40 0.75
N ARG A 141 8.92 -9.88 1.07
CA ARG A 141 8.02 -10.45 0.07
C ARG A 141 7.38 -9.35 -0.74
N GLU A 142 7.55 -9.42 -2.06
CA GLU A 142 7.04 -8.44 -3.02
C GLU A 142 5.50 -8.36 -3.00
N PHE A 143 4.84 -9.52 -2.96
CA PHE A 143 3.38 -9.62 -3.11
C PHE A 143 2.56 -9.01 -1.96
N PRO A 144 2.93 -9.13 -0.66
CA PRO A 144 2.22 -8.44 0.41
C PRO A 144 2.22 -6.91 0.29
N MET A 145 3.35 -6.32 -0.15
CA MET A 145 3.45 -4.87 -0.33
C MET A 145 2.58 -4.41 -1.52
N GLN A 146 2.64 -5.14 -2.63
CA GLN A 146 1.77 -4.90 -3.79
C GLN A 146 0.29 -5.03 -3.44
N LEU A 147 -0.09 -6.02 -2.63
CA LEU A 147 -1.48 -6.15 -2.17
C LEU A 147 -1.88 -4.92 -1.35
N ALA A 148 -1.08 -4.50 -0.38
CA ALA A 148 -1.39 -3.31 0.43
C ALA A 148 -1.58 -2.05 -0.43
N GLU A 149 -0.71 -1.86 -1.43
CA GLU A 149 -0.84 -0.77 -2.41
C GLU A 149 -2.13 -0.90 -3.24
N ASN A 150 -2.43 -2.08 -3.77
CA ASN A 150 -3.61 -2.32 -4.58
C ASN A 150 -4.91 -2.10 -3.80
N LEU A 151 -4.96 -2.51 -2.52
CA LEU A 151 -6.09 -2.23 -1.63
C LEU A 151 -6.28 -0.72 -1.42
N ALA A 152 -5.19 0.01 -1.17
CA ALA A 152 -5.24 1.46 -1.02
C ALA A 152 -5.71 2.16 -2.31
N ARG A 153 -5.14 1.78 -3.47
CA ARG A 153 -5.54 2.31 -4.79
C ARG A 153 -7.00 2.01 -5.10
N PHE A 154 -7.47 0.79 -4.81
CA PHE A 154 -8.86 0.39 -4.99
C PHE A 154 -9.82 1.24 -4.14
N MET A 155 -9.39 1.60 -2.92
CA MET A 155 -10.20 2.38 -1.98
C MET A 155 -10.15 3.89 -2.22
N ILE A 156 -9.22 4.38 -3.05
CA ILE A 156 -9.02 5.81 -3.33
C ILE A 156 -9.33 6.08 -4.81
N PRO A 157 -10.56 6.51 -5.16
CA PRO A 157 -10.99 6.65 -6.56
C PRO A 157 -10.23 7.73 -7.35
N ARG A 158 -9.66 8.72 -6.65
CA ARG A 158 -8.83 9.78 -7.24
C ARG A 158 -7.59 9.93 -6.38
N PRO A 159 -6.54 9.13 -6.58
CA PRO A 159 -5.33 9.27 -5.79
C PRO A 159 -4.63 10.59 -6.14
N LEU A 160 -3.90 11.16 -5.16
CA LEU A 160 -3.11 12.38 -5.39
C LEU A 160 -1.83 12.08 -6.16
N LEU A 161 -1.30 10.86 -6.02
CA LEU A 161 -0.11 10.34 -6.67
C LEU A 161 -0.49 9.11 -7.50
N PRO A 162 0.06 8.91 -8.71
CA PRO A 162 -0.27 7.75 -9.55
C PRO A 162 0.51 6.49 -9.13
N GLY A 163 1.53 6.63 -8.26
CA GLY A 163 2.42 5.53 -7.83
C GLY A 163 3.47 5.13 -8.88
N SER A 164 3.90 6.08 -9.73
CA SER A 164 5.00 5.90 -10.68
C SER A 164 6.38 6.26 -10.11
N THR A 165 6.42 6.89 -8.94
CA THR A 165 7.68 7.18 -8.25
C THR A 165 8.36 5.87 -7.85
N PRO A 166 9.69 5.74 -8.05
CA PRO A 166 10.39 4.50 -7.76
C PRO A 166 10.18 4.03 -6.31
N PRO A 167 10.17 2.71 -6.05
CA PRO A 167 10.25 2.18 -4.69
C PRO A 167 11.42 2.80 -3.92
N GLY A 168 11.34 2.87 -2.60
CA GLY A 168 12.40 3.50 -1.79
C GLY A 168 12.45 5.03 -1.83
N VAL A 169 11.69 5.69 -2.71
CA VAL A 169 11.50 7.14 -2.65
C VAL A 169 10.30 7.47 -1.77
N GLU A 170 10.53 8.21 -0.70
CA GLU A 170 9.46 8.79 0.10
C GLU A 170 9.03 10.13 -0.50
N VAL A 171 7.73 10.33 -0.63
CA VAL A 171 7.13 11.54 -1.20
C VAL A 171 6.26 12.21 -0.15
N VAL A 172 6.61 13.44 0.24
CA VAL A 172 5.81 14.27 1.14
C VAL A 172 5.31 15.50 0.39
N ILE A 173 4.01 15.73 0.40
CA ILE A 173 3.38 16.85 -0.33
C ILE A 173 2.74 17.79 0.67
N ASN A 174 3.18 19.05 0.65
CA ASN A 174 2.61 20.13 1.44
C ASN A 174 1.85 21.08 0.52
N ALA A 175 0.61 21.38 0.88
CA ALA A 175 -0.16 22.42 0.21
C ALA A 175 0.20 23.80 0.79
N GLY A 176 0.26 24.81 -0.08
CA GLY A 176 0.37 26.21 0.30
C GLY A 176 -0.46 27.10 -0.63
N ASP A 177 -0.41 28.41 -0.40
CA ASP A 177 -1.17 29.36 -1.20
C ASP A 177 -0.75 29.29 -2.67
N ASN A 178 -1.68 28.83 -3.52
CA ASN A 178 -1.51 28.68 -4.96
C ASN A 178 -0.31 27.81 -5.38
N ARG A 179 0.13 26.87 -4.52
CA ARG A 179 1.23 25.94 -4.82
C ARG A 179 1.17 24.64 -4.03
N HIS A 180 1.85 23.62 -4.53
CA HIS A 180 2.23 22.43 -3.78
C HIS A 180 3.75 22.32 -3.72
N VAL A 181 4.29 21.96 -2.56
CA VAL A 181 5.71 21.66 -2.35
C VAL A 181 5.84 20.16 -2.16
N VAL A 182 6.58 19.51 -3.06
CA VAL A 182 6.81 18.08 -3.07
C VAL A 182 8.25 17.83 -2.63
N HIS A 183 8.38 17.16 -1.50
CA HIS A 183 9.64 16.70 -0.94
C HIS A 183 9.83 15.24 -1.35
N LEU A 184 11.01 14.92 -1.88
CA LEU A 184 11.38 13.59 -2.32
C LEU A 184 12.61 13.15 -1.57
N LEU A 185 12.56 12.04 -0.85
CA LEU A 185 13.69 11.47 -0.12
C LEU A 185 14.05 10.11 -0.72
N ASN A 186 15.30 9.95 -1.14
CA ASN A 186 15.83 8.71 -1.70
C ASN A 186 16.37 7.84 -0.57
N ASN A 187 15.60 6.83 -0.15
CA ASN A 187 16.03 5.92 0.91
C ASN A 187 17.05 4.86 0.43
N TYR A 188 17.39 4.77 -0.85
CA TYR A 188 18.52 3.93 -1.28
C TYR A 188 19.87 4.55 -0.94
N ALA A 189 19.91 5.87 -0.71
CA ALA A 189 21.12 6.56 -0.29
C ALA A 189 21.45 6.29 1.19
N THR A 190 20.63 5.54 1.94
CA THR A 190 20.86 5.28 3.36
C THR A 190 21.83 4.12 3.58
N GLY A 191 23.10 4.46 3.77
CA GLY A 191 24.00 3.71 4.64
C GLY A 191 24.20 4.51 5.94
N GLN A 192 23.23 4.47 6.87
CA GLN A 192 23.27 4.98 8.25
C GLN A 192 23.77 6.42 8.55
N HIS A 193 24.21 7.21 7.57
CA HIS A 193 24.64 8.60 7.76
C HIS A 193 24.25 9.45 6.54
N ILE A 194 23.65 10.62 6.78
CA ILE A 194 23.44 11.64 5.75
C ILE A 194 24.82 12.19 5.37
N ASP A 195 25.40 11.72 4.26
CA ASP A 195 26.75 12.07 3.86
C ASP A 195 26.83 12.37 2.35
N ASN A 196 26.93 13.65 1.96
CA ASN A 196 26.94 14.10 0.55
C ASN A 196 28.28 13.85 -0.20
N ARG A 197 29.09 12.85 0.19
CA ARG A 197 30.34 12.51 -0.49
C ARG A 197 30.09 11.84 -1.86
N ARG A 198 31.05 12.00 -2.80
CA ARG A 198 31.05 11.35 -4.12
C ARG A 198 30.96 9.82 -3.95
N GLY A 199 29.92 9.19 -4.52
CA GLY A 199 29.72 7.74 -4.48
C GLY A 199 28.35 7.27 -3.98
N LEU A 200 27.46 8.17 -3.56
CA LEU A 200 26.08 7.81 -3.20
C LEU A 200 25.27 7.35 -4.42
N LEU A 201 24.38 6.38 -4.20
CA LEU A 201 23.44 5.91 -5.20
C LEU A 201 22.46 7.02 -5.55
N LYS A 202 22.46 7.43 -6.81
CA LYS A 202 21.54 8.41 -7.37
C LYS A 202 20.51 7.70 -8.24
N LEU A 203 19.28 8.19 -8.19
CA LEU A 203 18.21 7.72 -9.06
C LEU A 203 18.14 8.60 -10.30
N ALA A 204 18.14 7.99 -11.47
CA ALA A 204 17.94 8.70 -12.73
C ALA A 204 16.46 8.70 -13.12
N ASN A 205 16.01 9.79 -13.75
CA ASN A 205 14.66 9.92 -14.31
C ASN A 205 13.54 9.59 -13.32
N VAL A 206 13.48 10.33 -12.21
CA VAL A 206 12.44 10.15 -11.20
C VAL A 206 11.20 10.95 -11.61
N PRO A 207 10.08 10.30 -11.98
CA PRO A 207 8.85 10.99 -12.32
C PRO A 207 8.15 11.49 -11.05
N VAL A 208 7.61 12.69 -11.14
CA VAL A 208 6.77 13.32 -10.12
C VAL A 208 5.49 13.78 -10.79
N ALA A 209 4.36 13.23 -10.35
CA ALA A 209 3.08 13.56 -10.96
C ALA A 209 2.00 13.76 -9.89
N LEU A 210 1.27 14.87 -9.97
CA LEU A 210 0.12 15.14 -9.10
C LEU A 210 -1.20 15.21 -9.89
N ASN A 211 -2.28 14.78 -9.25
CA ASN A 211 -3.61 14.74 -9.86
C ASN A 211 -4.27 16.13 -9.87
N GLU A 212 -4.31 16.79 -11.04
CA GLU A 212 -4.91 18.13 -11.20
C GLU A 212 -6.41 18.16 -10.88
N GLN A 213 -7.14 17.03 -10.91
CA GLN A 213 -8.53 17.00 -10.44
C GLN A 213 -8.66 17.18 -8.93
N ARG A 214 -7.58 16.97 -8.17
CA ARG A 214 -7.54 17.16 -6.71
C ARG A 214 -6.99 18.52 -6.31
N ILE A 215 -6.02 19.03 -7.06
CA ILE A 215 -5.24 20.19 -6.66
C ILE A 215 -5.48 21.43 -7.54
N GLY A 216 -6.26 21.30 -8.62
CA GLY A 216 -6.37 22.32 -9.65
C GLY A 216 -5.25 22.23 -10.69
N PRO A 217 -5.32 23.04 -11.76
CA PRO A 217 -4.34 23.02 -12.83
C PRO A 217 -2.98 23.50 -12.31
N VAL A 218 -1.91 22.77 -12.65
CA VAL A 218 -0.53 23.18 -12.41
C VAL A 218 -0.07 23.95 -13.65
N LYS A 219 0.39 25.18 -13.45
CA LYS A 219 0.91 26.04 -14.51
C LYS A 219 2.40 25.84 -14.73
N ARG A 220 3.16 25.71 -13.63
CA ARG A 220 4.63 25.66 -13.66
C ARG A 220 5.17 24.70 -12.62
N ALA A 221 6.33 24.10 -12.92
CA ALA A 221 7.05 23.22 -12.01
C ALA A 221 8.50 23.69 -11.89
N PHE A 222 9.05 23.66 -10.70
CA PHE A 222 10.44 24.05 -10.44
C PHE A 222 11.13 23.03 -9.55
N SER A 223 12.39 22.72 -9.82
CA SER A 223 13.30 22.17 -8.82
C SER A 223 14.01 23.31 -8.08
N LEU A 224 14.29 23.11 -6.80
CA LEU A 224 15.15 24.00 -6.02
C LEU A 224 16.58 23.45 -6.00
N ASP A 225 17.50 24.14 -6.66
CA ASP A 225 18.93 23.84 -6.55
C ASP A 225 19.47 24.43 -5.25
N TYR A 226 19.85 23.57 -4.30
CA TYR A 226 20.40 23.97 -3.01
C TYR A 226 21.78 24.62 -3.09
N ALA A 227 22.60 24.26 -4.07
CA ALA A 227 23.95 24.80 -4.18
C ALA A 227 23.92 26.27 -4.62
N THR A 228 22.95 26.62 -5.47
CA THR A 228 22.83 27.98 -6.02
C THR A 228 21.65 28.77 -5.46
N ASN A 229 20.78 28.12 -4.68
CA ASN A 229 19.49 28.64 -4.18
C ASN A 229 18.60 29.20 -5.30
N ARG A 230 18.65 28.58 -6.49
CA ARG A 230 17.87 28.99 -7.66
C ARG A 230 16.75 28.00 -7.95
N LYS A 231 15.63 28.54 -8.43
CA LYS A 231 14.58 27.74 -9.06
C LYS A 231 15.00 27.40 -10.49
N VAL A 232 15.01 26.11 -10.81
CA VAL A 232 15.19 25.62 -12.18
C VAL A 232 13.83 25.15 -12.67
N GLU A 233 13.30 25.78 -13.71
CA GLU A 233 12.01 25.39 -14.29
C GLU A 233 12.13 24.02 -14.93
N LEU A 234 11.19 23.14 -14.58
CA LEU A 234 11.13 21.79 -15.09
C LEU A 234 10.04 21.68 -16.17
N PRO A 235 10.27 20.91 -17.24
CA PRO A 235 9.24 20.64 -18.23
C PRO A 235 8.02 19.98 -17.59
N LEU A 236 6.84 20.55 -17.84
CA LEU A 236 5.58 19.97 -17.42
C LEU A 236 4.94 19.21 -18.59
N ARG A 237 4.61 17.95 -18.36
CA ARG A 237 3.83 17.10 -19.28
C ARG A 237 2.47 16.85 -18.66
N ARG A 238 1.44 16.72 -19.50
CA ARG A 238 0.10 16.34 -19.06
C ARG A 238 -0.26 14.99 -19.62
N ASN A 239 -0.66 14.09 -18.74
CA ASN A 239 -1.18 12.79 -19.11
C ASN A 239 -2.53 12.59 -18.42
N ASN A 240 -3.62 12.73 -19.16
CA ASN A 240 -4.98 12.73 -18.61
C ASN A 240 -5.15 13.80 -17.51
N SER A 241 -5.42 13.37 -16.27
CA SER A 241 -5.61 14.23 -15.09
C SER A 241 -4.31 14.52 -14.33
N TRP A 242 -3.15 14.17 -14.88
CA TRP A 242 -1.87 14.23 -14.18
C TRP A 242 -0.97 15.31 -14.75
N ALA A 243 -0.51 16.21 -13.89
CA ALA A 243 0.59 17.13 -14.14
C ALA A 243 1.90 16.44 -13.75
N GLU A 244 2.72 16.10 -14.73
CA GLU A 244 3.93 15.29 -14.57
C GLU A 244 5.18 16.10 -14.91
N THR A 245 6.21 15.94 -14.09
CA THR A 245 7.56 16.43 -14.33
C THR A 245 8.57 15.32 -14.03
N ASN A 246 9.80 15.49 -14.47
CA ASN A 246 10.85 14.50 -14.31
C ASN A 246 12.11 15.13 -13.73
N ILE A 247 12.66 14.50 -12.70
CA ILE A 247 13.96 14.85 -12.15
C ILE A 247 15.00 13.98 -12.85
N ALA A 248 15.90 14.63 -13.59
CA ALA A 248 16.91 13.92 -14.38
C ALA A 248 17.81 13.05 -13.49
N GLU A 249 18.22 13.57 -12.34
CA GLU A 249 19.05 12.89 -11.36
C GLU A 249 18.64 13.33 -9.96
N MET A 250 18.29 12.37 -9.10
CA MET A 250 17.93 12.59 -7.70
C MET A 250 19.02 11.99 -6.80
N SER A 251 19.60 12.83 -5.94
CA SER A 251 20.58 12.40 -4.93
C SER A 251 19.87 11.89 -3.67
N VAL A 252 20.14 12.47 -2.49
CA VAL A 252 19.47 12.08 -1.23
C VAL A 252 18.07 12.70 -1.12
N TYR A 253 17.93 13.95 -1.56
CA TYR A 253 16.76 14.75 -1.29
C TYR A 253 16.56 15.83 -2.35
N GLU A 254 15.32 15.98 -2.81
CA GLU A 254 14.91 16.97 -3.81
C GLU A 254 13.62 17.67 -3.39
N ILE A 255 13.49 18.95 -3.74
CA ILE A 255 12.25 19.71 -3.58
C ILE A 255 11.75 20.17 -4.95
N ILE A 256 10.51 19.82 -5.25
CA ILE A 256 9.77 20.33 -6.40
C ILE A 256 8.66 21.28 -5.93
N ILE A 257 8.53 22.42 -6.60
CA ILE A 257 7.44 23.39 -6.37
C ILE A 257 6.53 23.37 -7.60
N LEU A 258 5.25 23.10 -7.40
CA LEU A 258 4.21 23.12 -8.42
C LEU A 258 3.30 24.33 -8.16
N GLU A 259 3.26 25.29 -9.09
CA GLU A 259 2.48 26.53 -8.96
C GLU A 259 1.19 26.46 -9.80
N HIS A 260 0.08 26.98 -9.25
CA HIS A 260 -1.27 26.91 -9.82
C HIS A 260 -1.75 28.15 -10.57
#